data_AF-I4ELQ2-F1
#
_entry.id   AF-I4ELQ2-F1
#
_cell.length_a   1.000
_cell.length_b   1.000
_cell.length_c   1.000
_cell.angle_alpha   90.00
_cell.angle_beta   90.00
_cell.angle_gamma   90.00
#
_symmetry.space_group_name_H-M   'P 1'
#
loop_
_entity.id
_entity.type
_entity.pdbx_description
1 polymer ?
#
loop_
_entity_poly.entity_id
_entity_poly.type
_entity_poly.pdbx_seq_one_letter_code
_entity_poly.pdbx_strand_id
1 'polypeptide(L)'
;MLELNGEPVGELGLVSRWLGEHEIPIALITGDRAVSLEAESFAFDTPTLTVKQARSWDRADSLPVERAHEVLRAAVSRVLGRRDRWRIYRPELPARIRLRVRHASDLVAKIPGLTREEGGWFAGTFPTINAVIDLTELVAALLAADRQAVLLDALASDPALDRARQEELALMIQENPWP
;
A
#
# COMPACT_ATOMS: atom_id res chain seq x y z
N MET A 1 5.55 -0.21 -6.79
CA MET A 1 4.94 -1.26 -7.64
C MET A 1 5.29 -2.59 -7.03
N LEU A 2 4.37 -3.53 -7.02
CA LEU A 2 4.62 -4.88 -6.52
C LEU A 2 4.24 -5.88 -7.61
N GLU A 3 5.06 -6.90 -7.79
CA GLU A 3 4.81 -8.07 -8.62
C GLU A 3 4.75 -9.28 -7.69
N LEU A 4 3.76 -10.14 -7.91
CA LEU A 4 3.58 -11.41 -7.21
C LEU A 4 3.59 -12.52 -8.26
N ASN A 5 4.54 -13.46 -8.14
CA ASN A 5 4.78 -14.56 -9.07
C ASN A 5 4.93 -14.14 -10.54
N GLY A 6 5.45 -12.94 -10.77
CA GLY A 6 5.69 -12.37 -12.10
C GLY A 6 4.56 -11.47 -12.61
N GLU A 7 3.45 -11.36 -11.88
CA GLU A 7 2.31 -10.54 -12.28
C GLU A 7 2.22 -9.25 -11.43
N PRO A 8 2.03 -8.07 -12.04
CA PRO A 8 1.76 -6.84 -11.29
C PRO A 8 0.53 -7.00 -10.41
N VAL A 9 0.65 -6.61 -9.15
CA VAL A 9 -0.41 -6.77 -8.15
C VAL A 9 -0.63 -5.45 -7.41
N GLY A 10 -1.90 -5.08 -7.22
CA GLY A 10 -2.31 -4.01 -6.34
C GLY A 10 -2.75 -4.54 -4.97
N GLU A 11 -3.41 -3.69 -4.21
CA GLU A 11 -3.93 -4.03 -2.88
C GLU A 11 -5.01 -5.11 -2.95
N LEU A 12 -5.93 -5.02 -3.93
CA LEU A 12 -6.98 -6.01 -4.11
C LEU A 12 -6.39 -7.38 -4.44
N GLY A 13 -5.39 -7.42 -5.32
CA GLY A 13 -4.66 -8.63 -5.61
C GLY A 13 -4.03 -9.24 -4.35
N LEU A 14 -3.28 -8.48 -3.55
CA LEU A 14 -2.70 -9.00 -2.31
C LEU A 14 -3.76 -9.51 -1.32
N VAL A 15 -4.76 -8.69 -1.01
CA VAL A 15 -5.83 -9.05 -0.06
C VAL A 15 -6.60 -10.28 -0.54
N SER A 16 -6.85 -10.40 -1.85
CA SER A 16 -7.55 -11.58 -2.38
C SER A 16 -6.77 -12.88 -2.19
N ARG A 17 -5.44 -12.83 -2.34
CA ARG A 17 -4.56 -13.98 -2.10
C ARG A 17 -4.46 -14.30 -0.61
N TRP A 18 -4.39 -13.27 0.25
CA TRP A 18 -4.41 -13.46 1.71
C TRP A 18 -5.71 -14.11 2.20
N LEU A 19 -6.86 -13.67 1.68
CA LEU A 19 -8.15 -14.35 1.92
C LEU A 19 -8.12 -15.79 1.42
N GLY A 20 -7.48 -16.02 0.26
CA GLY A 20 -7.24 -17.34 -0.31
C GLY A 20 -6.43 -18.27 0.60
N GLU A 21 -5.39 -17.78 1.28
CA GLU A 21 -4.62 -18.56 2.27
C GLU A 21 -5.48 -19.07 3.43
N HIS A 22 -6.53 -18.32 3.76
CA HIS A 22 -7.46 -18.63 4.85
C HIS A 22 -8.74 -19.32 4.38
N GLU A 23 -8.80 -19.74 3.11
CA GLU A 23 -9.99 -20.36 2.51
C GLU A 23 -11.25 -19.48 2.58
N ILE A 24 -11.06 -18.15 2.60
CA ILE A 24 -12.15 -17.17 2.67
C ILE A 24 -12.52 -16.73 1.25
N PRO A 25 -13.79 -16.91 0.83
CA PRO A 25 -14.21 -16.54 -0.50
C PRO A 25 -14.53 -15.05 -0.64
N ILE A 26 -14.42 -14.53 -1.87
CA ILE A 26 -14.84 -13.19 -2.24
C ILE A 26 -16.14 -13.25 -3.05
N ALA A 27 -17.20 -12.69 -2.49
CA ALA A 27 -18.53 -12.69 -3.10
C ALA A 27 -18.79 -11.50 -4.02
N LEU A 28 -18.19 -10.33 -3.72
CA LEU A 28 -18.43 -9.07 -4.41
C LEU A 28 -17.22 -8.15 -4.19
N ILE A 29 -16.78 -7.48 -5.24
CA ILE A 29 -15.75 -6.44 -5.18
C ILE A 29 -16.41 -5.11 -5.50
N THR A 30 -16.26 -4.10 -4.63
CA THR A 30 -16.82 -2.77 -4.87
C THR A 30 -15.77 -1.70 -4.62
N GLY A 31 -15.85 -0.58 -5.31
CA GLY A 31 -14.85 0.47 -5.18
C GLY A 31 -14.91 1.47 -6.32
N ASP A 32 -13.76 2.03 -6.65
CA ASP A 32 -13.63 2.90 -7.81
C ASP A 32 -13.42 2.09 -9.11
N ARG A 33 -13.26 2.80 -10.24
CA ARG A 33 -12.98 2.16 -11.52
C ARG A 33 -11.64 1.43 -11.52
N ALA A 34 -10.62 1.94 -10.81
CA ALA A 34 -9.31 1.28 -10.74
C ALA A 34 -9.41 -0.10 -10.05
N VAL A 35 -10.11 -0.19 -8.92
CA VAL A 35 -10.36 -1.48 -8.23
C VAL A 35 -11.12 -2.45 -9.14
N SER A 36 -12.08 -1.96 -9.93
CA SER A 36 -12.84 -2.80 -10.86
C SER A 36 -11.99 -3.30 -12.02
N LEU A 37 -11.09 -2.46 -12.55
CA LEU A 37 -10.11 -2.85 -13.58
C LEU A 37 -9.09 -3.86 -13.05
N GLU A 38 -8.63 -3.69 -11.80
CA GLU A 38 -7.75 -4.66 -11.16
C GLU A 38 -8.46 -6.01 -10.97
N ALA A 39 -9.71 -6.01 -10.51
CA ALA A 39 -10.51 -7.22 -10.42
C ALA A 39 -10.71 -7.89 -11.78
N GLU A 40 -10.93 -7.11 -12.85
CA GLU A 40 -11.04 -7.62 -14.21
C GLU A 40 -9.76 -8.30 -14.72
N SER A 41 -8.59 -8.10 -14.10
CA SER A 41 -7.34 -8.76 -14.54
C SER A 41 -7.19 -10.18 -14.00
N PHE A 42 -7.85 -10.54 -12.89
CA PHE A 42 -7.66 -11.86 -12.25
C PHE A 42 -8.92 -12.49 -11.66
N ALA A 43 -9.97 -11.72 -11.39
CA ALA A 43 -11.16 -12.10 -10.64
C ALA A 43 -12.42 -12.16 -11.51
N PHE A 44 -12.31 -12.72 -12.73
CA PHE A 44 -13.38 -12.76 -13.74
C PHE A 44 -14.71 -13.35 -13.25
N ASP A 45 -14.66 -14.25 -12.27
CA ASP A 45 -15.83 -14.92 -11.71
C ASP A 45 -16.49 -14.14 -10.55
N THR A 46 -15.82 -13.12 -9.99
CA THR A 46 -16.37 -12.32 -8.89
C THR A 46 -17.01 -11.05 -9.45
N PRO A 47 -18.30 -10.80 -9.15
CA PRO A 47 -18.96 -9.57 -9.56
C PRO A 47 -18.23 -8.32 -9.03
N THR A 48 -18.09 -7.32 -9.89
CA THR A 48 -17.53 -6.01 -9.57
C THR A 48 -18.62 -4.94 -9.61
N LEU A 49 -18.53 -3.93 -8.75
CA LEU A 49 -19.40 -2.77 -8.75
C LEU A 49 -18.60 -1.48 -8.55
N THR A 50 -18.47 -0.71 -9.63
CA THR A 50 -17.88 0.63 -9.59
C THR A 50 -18.90 1.64 -9.06
N VAL A 51 -18.57 2.36 -7.98
CA VAL A 51 -19.41 3.43 -7.41
C VAL A 51 -18.80 4.83 -7.52
N LYS A 52 -17.53 4.91 -7.95
CA LYS A 52 -16.82 6.17 -8.19
C LYS A 52 -15.73 6.00 -9.24
N GLN A 53 -15.27 7.10 -9.82
CA GLN A 53 -14.15 7.15 -10.74
C GLN A 53 -13.19 8.26 -10.32
N ALA A 54 -11.96 7.89 -9.92
CA ALA A 54 -10.92 8.87 -9.63
C ALA A 54 -10.61 9.72 -10.87
N ARG A 55 -10.45 11.03 -10.66
CA ARG A 55 -10.04 12.01 -11.69
C ARG A 55 -8.64 12.54 -11.41
N SER A 56 -8.30 12.68 -10.13
CA SER A 56 -6.97 13.01 -9.62
C SER A 56 -6.77 12.29 -8.28
N TRP A 57 -5.61 12.52 -7.67
CA TRP A 57 -5.29 11.94 -6.36
C TRP A 57 -6.23 12.42 -5.23
N ASP A 58 -6.86 13.58 -5.40
CA ASP A 58 -7.73 14.27 -4.43
C ASP A 58 -9.17 14.47 -4.92
N ARG A 59 -9.52 14.01 -6.13
CA ARG A 59 -10.86 14.22 -6.72
C ARG A 59 -11.37 12.96 -7.42
N ALA A 60 -12.67 12.72 -7.28
CA ALA A 60 -13.37 11.62 -7.95
C ALA A 60 -14.80 12.02 -8.30
N ASP A 61 -15.28 11.51 -9.43
CA ASP A 61 -16.71 11.53 -9.75
C ASP A 61 -17.36 10.34 -9.06
N SER A 62 -18.26 10.63 -8.12
CA SER A 62 -18.95 9.59 -7.34
C SER A 62 -20.43 9.56 -7.69
N LEU A 63 -21.04 8.37 -7.56
CA LEU A 63 -22.50 8.30 -7.56
C LEU A 63 -23.08 9.14 -6.41
N PRO A 64 -24.27 9.73 -6.58
CA PRO A 64 -25.03 10.27 -5.45
C PRO A 64 -25.18 9.20 -4.36
N VAL A 65 -25.11 9.61 -3.10
CA VAL A 65 -25.06 8.69 -1.94
C VAL A 65 -26.27 7.74 -1.93
N GLU A 66 -27.45 8.25 -2.21
CA GLU A 66 -28.70 7.47 -2.26
C GLU A 66 -28.62 6.39 -3.35
N ARG A 67 -28.08 6.77 -4.52
CA ARG A 67 -27.90 5.85 -5.64
C ARG A 67 -26.85 4.80 -5.34
N ALA A 68 -25.72 5.19 -4.73
CA ALA A 68 -24.67 4.27 -4.32
C ALA A 68 -25.22 3.20 -3.34
N HIS A 69 -25.97 3.63 -2.34
CA HIS A 69 -26.62 2.71 -1.39
C HIS A 69 -27.60 1.76 -2.05
N GLU A 70 -28.42 2.26 -2.98
CA GLU A 70 -29.38 1.43 -3.72
C GLU A 70 -28.68 0.32 -4.50
N VAL A 71 -27.66 0.67 -5.32
CA VAL A 71 -26.95 -0.32 -6.15
C VAL A 71 -26.12 -1.29 -5.32
N LEU A 72 -25.52 -0.84 -4.21
CA LEU A 72 -24.78 -1.69 -3.28
C LEU A 72 -25.70 -2.72 -2.62
N ARG A 73 -26.86 -2.30 -2.12
CA ARG A 73 -27.84 -3.24 -1.51
C ARG A 73 -28.32 -4.28 -2.52
N ALA A 74 -28.61 -3.86 -3.75
CA ALA A 74 -29.02 -4.75 -4.82
C ALA A 74 -27.93 -5.77 -5.17
N ALA A 75 -26.67 -5.33 -5.31
CA ALA A 75 -25.53 -6.19 -5.59
C ALA A 75 -25.29 -7.20 -4.47
N VAL A 76 -25.26 -6.74 -3.21
CA VAL A 76 -25.12 -7.61 -2.03
C VAL A 76 -26.21 -8.66 -1.99
N SER A 77 -27.48 -8.27 -2.17
CA SER A 77 -28.61 -9.20 -2.16
C SER A 77 -28.49 -10.27 -3.26
N ARG A 78 -28.05 -9.87 -4.46
CA ARG A 78 -27.82 -10.78 -5.58
C ARG A 78 -26.70 -11.79 -5.31
N VAL A 79 -25.57 -11.36 -4.75
CA VAL A 79 -24.42 -12.26 -4.50
C VAL A 79 -24.69 -13.20 -3.33
N LEU A 80 -25.43 -12.74 -2.31
CA LEU A 80 -25.84 -13.60 -1.18
C LEU A 80 -26.77 -14.73 -1.62
N GLY A 81 -27.57 -14.51 -2.67
CA GLY A 81 -28.44 -15.52 -3.28
C GLY A 81 -27.71 -16.50 -4.22
N ARG A 82 -26.41 -16.32 -4.47
CA ARG A 82 -25.60 -17.14 -5.40
C ARG A 82 -24.29 -17.58 -4.76
N ARG A 83 -24.38 -18.21 -3.59
CA ARG A 83 -23.20 -18.67 -2.82
C ARG A 83 -22.36 -19.70 -3.57
N ASP A 84 -22.99 -20.46 -4.47
CA ASP A 84 -22.33 -21.40 -5.40
C ASP A 84 -21.34 -20.73 -6.36
N ARG A 85 -21.42 -19.39 -6.51
CA ARG A 85 -20.54 -18.59 -7.38
C ARG A 85 -19.41 -17.91 -6.64
N TRP A 86 -19.32 -18.06 -5.33
CA TRP A 86 -18.26 -17.43 -4.55
C TRP A 86 -16.93 -18.13 -4.83
N ARG A 87 -15.85 -17.35 -4.95
CA ARG A 87 -14.53 -17.86 -5.33
C ARG A 87 -13.50 -17.59 -4.25
N ILE A 88 -12.67 -18.60 -4.00
CA ILE A 88 -11.47 -18.51 -3.17
C ILE A 88 -10.29 -18.32 -4.12
N TYR A 89 -9.52 -17.25 -3.94
CA TYR A 89 -8.37 -16.91 -4.78
C TYR A 89 -7.08 -17.41 -4.14
N ARG A 90 -6.82 -18.72 -4.23
CA ARG A 90 -5.65 -19.33 -3.61
C ARG A 90 -4.34 -18.81 -4.24
N PRO A 91 -3.37 -18.36 -3.45
CA PRO A 91 -2.05 -18.01 -3.97
C PRO A 91 -1.25 -19.25 -4.34
N GLU A 92 -0.34 -19.08 -5.29
CA GLU A 92 0.80 -19.97 -5.44
C GLU A 92 1.87 -19.58 -4.41
N LEU A 93 2.29 -20.56 -3.61
CA LEU A 93 3.27 -20.41 -2.54
C LEU A 93 4.45 -21.38 -2.73
N PRO A 94 5.68 -21.01 -2.31
CA PRO A 94 6.04 -19.72 -1.72
C PRO A 94 5.95 -18.58 -2.73
N ALA A 95 5.55 -17.39 -2.26
CA ALA A 95 5.33 -16.21 -3.08
C ALA A 95 6.66 -15.59 -3.50
N ARG A 96 6.94 -15.57 -4.81
CA ARG A 96 8.04 -14.78 -5.38
C ARG A 96 7.56 -13.36 -5.57
N ILE A 97 8.26 -12.39 -4.99
CA ILE A 97 7.88 -10.98 -5.09
C ILE A 97 8.99 -10.16 -5.73
N ARG A 98 8.58 -9.14 -6.49
CA ARG A 98 9.45 -8.01 -6.86
C ARG A 98 8.76 -6.72 -6.48
N LEU A 99 9.46 -5.87 -5.74
CA LEU A 99 8.93 -4.62 -5.22
C LEU A 99 9.81 -3.48 -5.73
N ARG A 100 9.19 -2.48 -6.35
CA ARG A 100 9.86 -1.26 -6.76
C ARG A 100 9.50 -0.12 -5.84
N VAL A 101 10.52 0.44 -5.19
CA VAL A 101 10.41 1.65 -4.37
C VAL A 101 10.73 2.88 -5.22
N ARG A 102 10.09 4.01 -4.91
CA ARG A 102 10.28 5.27 -5.68
C ARG A 102 11.63 5.92 -5.42
N HIS A 103 12.17 5.77 -4.23
CA HIS A 103 13.48 6.29 -3.84
C HIS A 103 14.34 5.11 -3.42
N ALA A 104 15.59 5.10 -3.88
CA ALA A 104 16.59 4.12 -3.50
C ALA A 104 16.87 4.27 -1.99
N SER A 105 16.18 3.50 -1.16
CA SER A 105 16.44 3.47 0.27
C SER A 105 17.36 2.31 0.62
N ASP A 106 18.48 2.62 1.26
CA ASP A 106 19.42 1.62 1.77
C ASP A 106 18.83 0.84 2.94
N LEU A 107 17.80 1.38 3.60
CA LEU A 107 17.09 0.69 4.68
C LEU A 107 16.36 -0.55 4.17
N VAL A 108 15.75 -0.48 2.98
CA VAL A 108 15.04 -1.61 2.37
C VAL A 108 16.01 -2.73 2.01
N ALA A 109 17.24 -2.39 1.61
CA ALA A 109 18.29 -3.36 1.32
C ALA A 109 18.77 -4.15 2.55
N LYS A 110 18.45 -3.68 3.76
CA LYS A 110 18.81 -4.35 5.03
C LYS A 110 17.76 -5.36 5.50
N ILE A 111 16.61 -5.45 4.83
CA ILE A 111 15.56 -6.40 5.22
C ILE A 111 15.99 -7.83 4.85
N PRO A 112 16.04 -8.77 5.81
CA PRO A 112 16.37 -10.16 5.52
C PRO A 112 15.41 -10.78 4.49
N GLY A 113 15.96 -11.53 3.54
CA GLY A 113 15.18 -12.17 2.47
C GLY A 113 14.88 -11.28 1.27
N LEU A 114 15.27 -10.00 1.30
CA LEU A 114 15.27 -9.13 0.13
C LEU A 114 16.66 -8.96 -0.46
N THR A 115 16.73 -9.01 -1.78
CA THR A 115 17.93 -8.69 -2.56
C THR A 115 17.62 -7.51 -3.46
N ARG A 116 18.50 -6.50 -3.46
CA ARG A 116 18.39 -5.35 -4.38
C ARG A 116 18.74 -5.79 -5.80
N GLU A 117 17.90 -5.41 -6.74
CA GLU A 117 18.10 -5.52 -8.18
C GLU A 117 18.35 -4.14 -8.80
N GLU A 118 18.66 -4.11 -10.10
CA GLU A 118 18.78 -2.86 -10.87
C GLU A 118 17.45 -2.10 -10.95
N GLY A 119 17.51 -0.79 -11.21
CA GLY A 119 16.30 0.03 -11.43
C GLY A 119 15.42 0.26 -10.20
N GLY A 120 15.95 0.05 -8.98
CA GLY A 120 15.23 0.30 -7.72
C GLY A 120 14.27 -0.83 -7.33
N TRP A 121 14.48 -2.01 -7.91
CA TRP A 121 13.75 -3.23 -7.59
C TRP A 121 14.39 -3.98 -6.41
N PHE A 122 13.55 -4.67 -5.66
CA PHE A 122 13.94 -5.61 -4.62
C PHE A 122 13.17 -6.90 -4.83
N ALA A 123 13.86 -8.04 -4.78
CA ALA A 123 13.27 -9.35 -4.98
C ALA A 123 13.44 -10.23 -3.74
N GLY A 124 12.46 -11.10 -3.51
CA GLY A 124 12.49 -12.06 -2.40
C GLY A 124 11.48 -13.18 -2.61
N THR A 125 11.57 -14.20 -1.76
CA THR A 125 10.62 -15.32 -1.73
C THR A 125 10.12 -15.48 -0.30
N PHE A 126 8.79 -15.47 -0.13
CA PHE A 126 8.13 -15.47 1.17
C PHE A 126 7.19 -16.66 1.30
N PRO A 127 7.10 -17.28 2.49
CA PRO A 127 6.33 -18.51 2.67
C PRO A 127 4.81 -18.29 2.63
N THR A 128 4.35 -17.06 2.89
CA THR A 128 2.93 -16.68 2.93
C THR A 128 2.73 -15.28 2.35
N ILE A 129 1.52 -15.00 1.92
CA ILE A 129 1.05 -13.67 1.51
C ILE A 129 0.97 -12.76 2.73
N ASN A 130 0.66 -13.26 3.92
CA ASN A 130 0.78 -12.47 5.14
C ASN A 130 2.18 -11.88 5.31
N ALA A 131 3.23 -12.70 5.12
CA ALA A 131 4.61 -12.21 5.20
C ALA A 131 4.93 -11.17 4.11
N VAL A 132 4.30 -11.27 2.93
CA VAL A 132 4.40 -10.23 1.88
C VAL A 132 3.71 -8.94 2.31
N ILE A 133 2.51 -9.01 2.89
CA ILE A 133 1.78 -7.84 3.40
C ILE A 133 2.59 -7.16 4.50
N ASP A 134 3.05 -7.91 5.51
CA ASP A 134 3.90 -7.41 6.59
C ASP A 134 5.16 -6.72 6.04
N LEU A 135 5.78 -7.32 5.01
CA LEU A 135 6.91 -6.71 4.33
C LEU A 135 6.53 -5.38 3.66
N THR A 136 5.40 -5.29 2.96
CA THR A 136 4.98 -4.04 2.31
C THR A 136 4.75 -2.91 3.32
N GLU A 137 4.18 -3.23 4.48
CA GLU A 137 3.98 -2.28 5.57
C GLU A 137 5.31 -1.83 6.18
N LEU A 138 6.22 -2.77 6.44
CA LEU A 138 7.56 -2.47 6.92
C LEU A 138 8.33 -1.57 5.95
N VAL A 139 8.29 -1.88 4.65
CA VAL A 139 8.93 -1.07 3.62
C VAL A 139 8.30 0.32 3.57
N ALA A 140 6.98 0.44 3.64
CA ALA A 140 6.30 1.72 3.67
C ALA A 140 6.72 2.58 4.90
N ALA A 141 6.85 1.95 6.07
CA ALA A 141 7.32 2.61 7.28
C ALA A 141 8.78 3.08 7.17
N LEU A 142 9.67 2.24 6.62
CA LEU A 142 11.07 2.61 6.38
C LEU A 142 11.18 3.79 5.40
N LEU A 143 10.41 3.78 4.31
CA LEU A 143 10.39 4.88 3.35
C LEU A 143 9.80 6.17 3.93
N ALA A 144 8.89 6.08 4.89
CA ALA A 144 8.38 7.24 5.62
C ALA A 144 9.46 7.83 6.54
N ALA A 145 10.18 6.97 7.28
CA ALA A 145 11.28 7.39 8.15
C ALA A 145 12.44 8.02 7.37
N ASP A 146 12.83 7.42 6.24
CA ASP A 146 13.91 7.90 5.38
C ASP A 146 13.62 9.31 4.84
N ARG A 147 12.37 9.58 4.42
CA ARG A 147 11.95 10.94 4.01
C ARG A 147 12.08 11.96 5.13
N GLN A 148 11.77 11.56 6.36
CA GLN A 148 11.83 12.46 7.51
C GLN A 148 13.29 12.77 7.88
N ALA A 149 14.19 11.80 7.79
CA ALA A 149 15.63 12.02 7.97
C ALA A 149 16.17 13.01 6.92
N VAL A 150 15.87 12.79 5.64
CA VAL A 150 16.30 13.71 4.55
C VAL A 150 15.76 15.13 4.75
N LEU A 151 14.51 15.28 5.19
CA LEU A 151 13.94 16.58 5.50
C LEU A 151 14.64 17.24 6.70
N LEU A 152 14.92 16.49 7.77
CA LEU A 152 15.62 17.00 8.93
C LEU A 152 17.06 17.41 8.59
N ASP A 153 17.76 16.63 7.78
CA ASP A 153 19.11 16.97 7.30
C ASP A 153 19.08 18.24 6.43
N ALA A 154 18.06 18.39 5.57
CA ALA A 154 17.88 19.59 4.76
C ALA A 154 17.57 20.82 5.63
N LEU A 155 16.73 20.69 6.66
CA LEU A 155 16.41 21.76 7.61
C LEU A 155 17.61 22.12 8.50
N ALA A 156 18.38 21.12 8.94
CA ALA A 156 19.59 21.33 9.74
C ALA A 156 20.71 21.99 8.92
N SER A 157 20.70 21.80 7.61
CA SER A 157 21.64 22.43 6.68
C SER A 157 21.18 23.81 6.20
N ASP A 158 19.99 24.28 6.61
CA ASP A 158 19.49 25.61 6.26
C ASP A 158 20.18 26.69 7.14
N PRO A 159 20.95 27.62 6.54
CA PRO A 159 21.66 28.66 7.28
C PRO A 159 20.77 29.61 8.09
N ALA A 160 19.47 29.70 7.78
CA ALA A 160 18.52 30.48 8.56
C ALA A 160 18.10 29.74 9.84
N LEU A 161 17.89 28.43 9.76
CA LEU A 161 17.54 27.58 10.90
C LEU A 161 18.74 27.39 11.84
N ASP A 162 19.95 27.24 11.28
CA ASP A 162 21.18 27.14 12.07
C ASP A 162 21.43 28.43 12.87
N ARG A 163 21.19 29.60 12.27
CA ARG A 163 21.26 30.89 12.98
C ARG A 163 20.23 31.00 14.10
N ALA A 164 18.97 30.65 13.84
CA ALA A 164 17.91 30.68 14.86
C ALA A 164 18.24 29.72 16.03
N ARG A 165 18.76 28.52 15.72
CA ARG A 165 19.21 27.55 16.73
C ARG A 165 20.39 28.06 17.55
N GLN A 166 21.37 28.73 16.93
CA GLN A 166 22.52 29.34 17.62
C GLN A 166 22.06 30.47 18.55
N GLU A 167 21.12 31.32 18.09
CA GLU A 167 20.53 32.40 18.89
C GLU A 167 19.76 31.84 20.11
N GLU A 168 18.95 30.81 19.91
CA GLU A 168 18.19 30.16 20.98
C GLU A 168 19.11 29.44 21.99
N LEU A 169 20.16 28.74 21.52
CA LEU A 169 21.19 28.15 22.40
C LEU A 169 21.93 29.23 23.21
N ALA A 170 22.26 30.37 22.59
CA ALA A 170 22.91 31.47 23.28
C ALA A 170 22.01 32.08 24.37
N LEU A 171 20.70 32.20 24.10
CA LEU A 171 19.70 32.63 25.08
C LEU A 171 19.56 31.62 26.23
N MET A 172 19.50 30.31 25.93
CA MET A 172 19.42 29.26 26.96
C MET A 172 20.66 29.21 27.85
N ILE A 173 21.86 29.43 27.29
CA ILE A 173 23.12 29.51 28.05
C ILE A 173 23.14 30.77 28.92
N GLN A 174 22.55 31.89 28.46
CA GLN A 174 22.42 33.11 29.25
C GLN A 174 21.37 32.99 30.37
N GLU A 175 20.26 32.27 30.13
CA GLU A 175 19.16 32.13 31.10
C GLU A 175 19.40 31.03 32.15
N ASN A 176 20.31 30.07 31.90
CA ASN A 176 20.64 29.03 32.88
C ASN A 176 22.15 28.91 33.15
N PRO A 177 22.74 29.90 33.86
CA PRO A 177 24.15 29.90 34.21
C PRO A 177 24.36 29.04 35.47
N TRP A 178 24.27 27.71 35.37
CA TRP A 178 24.78 26.86 36.45
C TRP A 178 26.31 26.71 36.33
N PRO A 179 27.03 26.65 37.47
CA PRO A 179 28.42 27.06 37.61
C PRO A 179 29.45 26.17 36.91
#